data_AF-A0A6A4WT96-F1
#
_entry.id   AF-A0A6A4WT96-F1
#
_cell.length_a   1.000
_cell.length_b   1.000
_cell.length_c   1.000
_cell.angle_alpha   90.00
_cell.angle_beta   90.00
_cell.angle_gamma   90.00
#
_symmetry.space_group_name_H-M   'P 1'
#
loop_
_entity.id
_entity.type
_entity.pdbx_description
1 polymer ?
#
loop_
_entity_poly.entity_id
_entity_poly.type
_entity_poly.pdbx_seq_one_letter_code
_entity_poly.pdbx_strand_id
1 'polypeptide(L)'
;MVPDWEKEAVPEHVQKAAREMNRAAYQERLRQIRMSEHDAAMYDQMSGNIRKQVQSLRVLLSSLQAKGKERQWLKHQTSGELDDAKLIEGITGERTIYKRRGEQEPELGTPQEKPKRLKLVTDVSGSMYRFNGYDGRLDRMLEAALLVMEAFEGYEQKFRYDIVGHSGEDYRVEFVRSDGPPSDNKQRLQVLKFEPTPDGVAELWTIISQHSLGRSCREWPPGVANVEFESLLEELMAEGDALLATDGSVIREPLPRSGWGCFIRSAELTQSVSGATRLVLSSMRAETEAVTVGLNALNQLLPDCQHIVVATDSQSLLRKLEGGVSPPEWWTDRRITWLYCPGHAGVEVNEKADRLAGNGAPATSRIVLSASDFQQLLKFKMETDDARKPNPGEAEQFSVSADCHSKETMHAHSQFCLSGDRTVEATRHAISSIAAEESDEAFVIVLSDANLERYGIRPEEFRRVLTSNPDVNTSAIFLGSLGDQADRLSEQLPSGRSFVCLDLKKIPQILQQIFRSGMLS
;
A
#
# COMPACT_ATOMS: atom_id res chain seq x y z
N MET A 1 35.11 -15.42 -18.50
CA MET A 1 35.24 -14.93 -17.11
C MET A 1 36.70 -14.56 -16.93
N VAL A 2 36.97 -13.30 -16.63
CA VAL A 2 38.31 -12.83 -16.26
C VAL A 2 38.64 -13.41 -14.87
N PRO A 3 39.75 -14.15 -14.68
CA PRO A 3 40.18 -14.68 -13.39
C PRO A 3 40.34 -13.56 -12.33
N ASP A 4 40.03 -13.85 -11.07
CA ASP A 4 39.97 -12.81 -10.02
C ASP A 4 41.33 -12.15 -9.72
N TRP A 5 42.45 -12.86 -9.92
CA TRP A 5 43.81 -12.30 -9.81
C TRP A 5 44.11 -11.23 -10.87
N GLU A 6 43.45 -11.30 -12.03
CA GLU A 6 43.63 -10.39 -13.15
C GLU A 6 42.81 -9.10 -12.95
N LYS A 7 41.76 -9.16 -12.11
CA LYS A 7 40.99 -7.98 -11.66
C LYS A 7 41.69 -7.20 -10.54
N GLU A 8 42.50 -7.88 -9.72
CA GLU A 8 43.33 -7.25 -8.67
C GLU A 8 44.60 -6.59 -9.22
N ALA A 9 45.07 -7.01 -10.41
CA ALA A 9 46.21 -6.42 -11.10
C ALA A 9 45.93 -5.07 -11.79
N VAL A 10 44.70 -4.54 -11.67
CA VAL A 10 44.31 -3.24 -12.28
C VAL A 10 45.00 -2.11 -11.51
N PRO A 11 45.81 -1.25 -12.18
CA PRO A 11 46.50 -0.15 -11.52
C PRO A 11 45.56 0.79 -10.75
N GLU A 12 45.98 1.30 -9.58
CA GLU A 12 45.15 2.16 -8.72
C GLU A 12 44.57 3.38 -9.45
N HIS A 13 45.32 3.98 -10.37
CA HIS A 13 44.84 5.12 -11.17
C HIS A 13 43.68 4.76 -12.12
N VAL A 14 43.67 3.52 -12.65
CA VAL A 14 42.57 3.01 -13.48
C VAL A 14 41.35 2.70 -12.63
N GLN A 15 41.54 2.13 -11.43
CA GLN A 15 40.44 1.89 -10.50
C GLN A 15 39.81 3.21 -10.03
N LYS A 16 40.64 4.24 -9.75
CA LYS A 16 40.18 5.57 -9.36
C LYS A 16 39.41 6.26 -10.49
N ALA A 17 39.96 6.25 -11.70
CA ALA A 17 39.28 6.80 -12.88
C ALA A 17 37.95 6.07 -13.16
N ALA A 18 37.90 4.74 -13.05
CA ALA A 18 36.67 3.97 -13.19
C ALA A 18 35.63 4.33 -12.13
N ARG A 19 36.05 4.53 -10.86
CA ARG A 19 35.16 4.98 -9.78
C ARG A 19 34.62 6.39 -10.04
N GLU A 20 35.47 7.31 -10.49
CA GLU A 20 35.07 8.69 -10.82
C GLU A 20 34.11 8.73 -12.01
N MET A 21 34.38 7.97 -13.07
CA MET A 21 33.49 7.83 -14.22
C MET A 21 32.15 7.20 -13.83
N ASN A 22 32.16 6.15 -12.99
CA ASN A 22 30.93 5.53 -12.48
C ASN A 22 30.13 6.49 -11.60
N ARG A 23 30.79 7.28 -10.74
CA ARG A 23 30.14 8.29 -9.90
C ARG A 23 29.51 9.40 -10.73
N ALA A 24 30.22 9.90 -11.75
CA ALA A 24 29.71 10.91 -12.67
C ALA A 24 28.53 10.38 -13.50
N ALA A 25 28.63 9.15 -14.02
CA ALA A 25 27.54 8.50 -14.74
C ALA A 25 26.32 8.24 -13.84
N TYR A 26 26.55 7.86 -12.58
CA TYR A 26 25.49 7.68 -11.58
C TYR A 26 24.79 9.01 -11.28
N GLN A 27 25.54 10.09 -11.04
CA GLN A 27 24.99 11.42 -10.80
C GLN A 27 24.20 11.95 -12.01
N GLU A 28 24.70 11.76 -13.23
CA GLU A 28 23.96 12.16 -14.43
C GLU A 28 22.68 11.33 -14.59
N ARG A 29 22.71 10.02 -14.29
CA ARG A 29 21.51 9.18 -14.29
C ARG A 29 20.48 9.66 -13.27
N LEU A 30 20.90 9.97 -12.04
CA LEU A 30 20.01 10.54 -11.01
C LEU A 30 19.38 11.86 -11.48
N ARG A 31 20.16 12.71 -12.15
CA ARG A 31 19.67 13.96 -12.73
C ARG A 31 18.64 13.73 -13.83
N GLN A 32 18.86 12.74 -14.71
CA GLN A 32 17.94 12.38 -15.79
C GLN A 32 16.57 11.93 -15.26
N ILE A 33 16.55 11.11 -14.22
CA ILE A 33 15.31 10.64 -13.58
C ILE A 33 14.76 11.63 -12.54
N ARG A 34 15.44 12.78 -12.33
CA ARG A 34 15.11 13.80 -11.33
C ARG A 34 14.98 13.23 -9.90
N MET A 35 15.87 12.33 -9.51
CA MET A 35 15.88 11.68 -8.20
C MET A 35 16.92 12.35 -7.29
N SER A 36 16.56 12.60 -6.03
CA SER A 36 17.50 13.15 -5.03
C SER A 36 18.51 12.08 -4.60
N GLU A 37 19.67 12.50 -4.06
CA GLU A 37 20.66 11.55 -3.50
C GLU A 37 20.08 10.77 -2.31
N HIS A 38 19.20 11.39 -1.51
CA HIS A 38 18.50 10.74 -0.40
C HIS A 38 17.56 9.64 -0.89
N ASP A 39 16.71 9.95 -1.87
CA ASP A 39 15.80 8.97 -2.49
C ASP A 39 16.57 7.81 -3.11
N ALA A 40 17.67 8.11 -3.80
CA ALA A 40 18.52 7.10 -4.42
C ALA A 40 19.10 6.14 -3.38
N ALA A 41 19.57 6.66 -2.24
CA ALA A 41 20.07 5.84 -1.14
C ALA A 41 18.96 4.96 -0.53
N MET A 42 17.76 5.50 -0.34
CA MET A 42 16.60 4.73 0.13
C MET A 42 16.24 3.59 -0.83
N TYR A 43 16.21 3.87 -2.13
CA TYR A 43 15.94 2.87 -3.15
C TYR A 43 17.03 1.80 -3.19
N ASP A 44 18.30 2.20 -3.17
CA ASP A 44 19.44 1.28 -3.22
C ASP A 44 19.48 0.34 -2.00
N GLN A 45 19.04 0.81 -0.83
CA GLN A 45 18.88 -0.04 0.36
C GLN A 45 17.84 -1.14 0.12
N MET A 46 16.64 -0.79 -0.36
CA MET A 46 15.55 -1.76 -0.60
C MET A 46 15.91 -2.72 -1.75
N SER A 47 16.37 -2.18 -2.89
CA SER A 47 16.77 -2.98 -4.05
C SER A 47 17.96 -3.89 -3.72
N GLY A 48 18.88 -3.45 -2.86
CA GLY A 48 20.00 -4.25 -2.37
C GLY A 48 19.58 -5.54 -1.68
N ASN A 49 18.50 -5.51 -0.89
CA ASN A 49 18.00 -6.67 -0.14
C ASN A 49 17.40 -7.76 -1.05
N ILE A 50 16.81 -7.36 -2.19
CA ILE A 50 16.09 -8.24 -3.11
C ILE A 50 16.85 -8.57 -4.40
N ARG A 51 18.00 -7.94 -4.66
CA ARG A 51 18.74 -8.03 -5.94
C ARG A 51 18.97 -9.47 -6.42
N LYS A 52 19.32 -10.37 -5.49
CA LYS A 52 19.55 -11.80 -5.81
C LYS A 52 18.25 -12.51 -6.21
N GLN A 53 17.14 -12.17 -5.55
CA GLN A 53 15.82 -12.72 -5.75
C GLN A 53 15.23 -12.21 -7.07
N VAL A 54 15.43 -10.94 -7.41
CA VAL A 54 15.10 -10.36 -8.73
C VAL A 54 15.83 -11.11 -9.83
N GLN A 55 17.15 -11.33 -9.68
CA GLN A 55 17.91 -12.09 -10.67
C GLN A 55 17.41 -13.53 -10.81
N SER A 56 17.10 -14.19 -9.69
CA SER A 56 16.52 -15.54 -9.70
C SER A 56 15.18 -15.58 -10.43
N LEU A 57 14.28 -14.63 -10.16
CA LEU A 57 12.99 -14.56 -10.83
C LEU A 57 13.13 -14.22 -12.32
N ARG A 58 14.06 -13.34 -12.71
CA ARG A 58 14.35 -13.06 -14.13
C ARG A 58 14.83 -14.29 -14.88
N VAL A 59 15.67 -15.14 -14.27
CA VAL A 59 16.07 -16.43 -14.85
C VAL A 59 14.86 -17.35 -15.02
N LEU A 60 13.95 -17.38 -14.05
CA LEU A 60 12.70 -18.15 -14.16
C LEU A 60 11.82 -17.64 -15.32
N LEU A 61 11.59 -16.33 -15.39
CA LEU A 61 10.83 -15.69 -16.48
C LEU A 61 11.47 -15.99 -17.84
N SER A 62 12.79 -15.87 -17.96
CA SER A 62 13.55 -16.26 -19.16
C SER A 62 13.39 -17.74 -19.52
N SER A 63 13.42 -18.64 -18.53
CA SER A 63 13.23 -20.08 -18.78
C SER A 63 11.81 -20.42 -19.24
N LEU A 64 10.80 -19.68 -18.76
CA LEU A 64 9.43 -19.77 -19.24
C LEU A 64 9.32 -19.27 -20.70
N GLN A 65 10.16 -18.32 -21.13
CA GLN A 65 10.23 -17.88 -22.52
C GLN A 65 10.89 -18.90 -23.46
N ALA A 66 11.93 -19.60 -23.02
CA ALA A 66 12.73 -20.48 -23.87
C ALA A 66 12.00 -21.78 -24.27
N LYS A 67 11.10 -22.28 -23.42
CA LYS A 67 10.37 -23.54 -23.67
C LYS A 67 9.34 -23.48 -24.80
N GLY A 68 9.01 -22.30 -25.32
CA GLY A 68 8.08 -22.16 -26.45
C GLY A 68 8.67 -22.41 -27.84
N LYS A 69 9.97 -22.78 -27.96
CA LYS A 69 10.66 -22.89 -29.28
C LYS A 69 11.64 -24.08 -29.41
N GLU A 70 11.43 -25.20 -28.72
CA GLU A 70 12.31 -26.38 -28.88
C GLU A 70 11.77 -27.39 -29.91
N ARG A 71 12.62 -27.76 -30.88
CA ARG A 71 12.35 -28.81 -31.87
C ARG A 71 12.38 -30.18 -31.21
N GLN A 72 11.32 -30.96 -31.36
CA GLN A 72 11.22 -32.32 -30.83
C GLN A 72 11.21 -33.39 -31.95
N TRP A 73 11.38 -34.64 -31.54
CA TRP A 73 11.25 -35.81 -32.43
C TRP A 73 9.77 -36.21 -32.53
N LEU A 74 9.14 -35.91 -33.66
CA LEU A 74 7.81 -36.42 -33.99
C LEU A 74 7.88 -37.93 -34.20
N LYS A 75 7.23 -38.72 -33.34
CA LYS A 75 7.17 -40.19 -33.48
C LYS A 75 5.99 -40.60 -34.37
N HIS A 76 5.90 -41.90 -34.70
CA HIS A 76 4.79 -42.48 -35.49
C HIS A 76 4.65 -41.93 -36.92
N GLN A 77 5.76 -41.55 -37.54
CA GLN A 77 5.78 -41.06 -38.91
C GLN A 77 5.91 -42.21 -39.90
N THR A 78 5.36 -42.05 -41.09
CA THR A 78 5.50 -42.99 -42.21
C THR A 78 6.81 -42.80 -42.99
N SER A 79 7.58 -41.77 -42.65
CA SER A 79 8.86 -41.43 -43.27
C SER A 79 9.74 -40.64 -42.30
N GLY A 80 11.05 -40.89 -42.26
CA GLY A 80 11.97 -40.19 -41.37
C GLY A 80 13.17 -41.06 -40.98
N GLU A 81 13.80 -40.76 -39.85
CA GLU A 81 14.78 -41.62 -39.21
C GLU A 81 14.05 -42.80 -38.53
N LEU A 82 14.62 -44.01 -38.53
CA LEU A 82 13.98 -45.15 -37.89
C LEU A 82 13.88 -44.92 -36.36
N ASP A 83 12.74 -45.23 -35.75
CA ASP A 83 12.58 -45.21 -34.30
C ASP A 83 12.96 -46.58 -33.73
N ASP A 84 14.11 -46.67 -33.06
CA ASP A 84 14.65 -47.92 -32.49
C ASP A 84 13.67 -48.60 -31.52
N ALA A 85 12.76 -47.84 -30.90
CA ALA A 85 11.73 -48.37 -30.02
C ALA A 85 10.61 -49.12 -30.76
N LYS A 86 10.53 -49.00 -32.09
CA LYS A 86 9.45 -49.56 -32.94
C LYS A 86 9.93 -50.59 -33.97
N LEU A 87 11.11 -51.15 -33.73
CA LEU A 87 11.72 -52.16 -34.59
C LEU A 87 10.85 -53.42 -34.73
N ILE A 88 10.18 -53.83 -33.64
CA ILE A 88 9.34 -55.03 -33.60
C ILE A 88 8.09 -54.80 -34.46
N GLU A 89 7.45 -53.63 -34.31
CA GLU A 89 6.26 -53.22 -35.04
C GLU A 89 6.53 -53.11 -36.55
N GLY A 90 7.72 -52.63 -36.93
CA GLY A 90 8.15 -52.58 -38.32
C GLY A 90 8.29 -53.95 -38.97
N ILE A 91 8.77 -54.95 -38.23
CA ILE A 91 8.85 -56.34 -38.72
C ILE A 91 7.45 -56.95 -38.86
N THR A 92 6.48 -56.51 -38.05
CA THR A 92 5.08 -56.96 -38.13
C THR A 92 4.24 -56.23 -39.20
N GLY A 93 4.84 -55.29 -39.95
CA GLY A 93 4.20 -54.60 -41.07
C GLY A 93 3.61 -53.22 -40.76
N GLU A 94 3.85 -52.67 -39.57
CA GLU A 94 3.42 -51.32 -39.19
C GLU A 94 4.23 -50.28 -39.97
N ARG A 95 3.55 -49.33 -40.61
CA ARG A 95 4.21 -48.32 -41.46
C ARG A 95 4.64 -47.06 -40.68
N THR A 96 4.14 -46.87 -39.46
CA THR A 96 4.40 -45.69 -38.59
C THR A 96 5.57 -45.94 -37.63
N ILE A 97 6.74 -46.28 -38.18
CA ILE A 97 7.94 -46.68 -37.42
C ILE A 97 9.07 -45.65 -37.49
N TYR A 98 8.82 -44.49 -38.09
CA TYR A 98 9.82 -43.44 -38.26
C TYR A 98 9.58 -42.27 -37.30
N LYS A 99 10.65 -41.55 -37.00
CA LYS A 99 10.67 -40.28 -36.29
C LYS A 99 11.23 -39.18 -37.18
N ARG A 100 10.68 -37.96 -37.10
CA ARG A 100 11.16 -36.82 -37.90
C ARG A 100 11.40 -35.61 -36.99
N ARG A 101 12.46 -34.85 -37.27
CA ARG A 101 12.59 -33.49 -36.73
C ARG A 101 11.59 -32.59 -37.46
N GLY A 102 10.51 -32.27 -36.78
CA GLY A 102 9.48 -31.36 -37.29
C GLY A 102 9.01 -30.44 -36.18
N GLU A 103 8.39 -29.34 -36.59
CA GLU A 103 7.61 -28.48 -35.70
C GLU A 103 6.26 -29.19 -35.54
N GLN A 104 6.02 -29.78 -34.37
CA GLN A 104 4.69 -30.24 -33.99
C GLN A 104 3.87 -29.00 -33.61
N GLU A 105 2.62 -28.90 -34.07
CA GLU A 105 1.68 -28.01 -33.39
C GLU A 105 1.52 -28.51 -31.95
N PRO A 106 1.87 -27.70 -30.94
CA PRO A 106 1.92 -28.17 -29.57
C PRO A 106 0.50 -28.32 -29.03
N GLU A 107 0.14 -29.52 -28.58
CA GLU A 107 -0.92 -29.66 -27.58
C GLU A 107 -0.31 -29.59 -26.18
N LEU A 108 -0.92 -28.75 -25.34
CA LEU A 108 -0.43 -28.15 -24.09
C LEU A 108 0.86 -27.32 -24.24
N GLY A 109 0.67 -26.02 -24.48
CA GLY A 109 1.71 -25.03 -24.74
C GLY A 109 1.55 -24.35 -26.10
N THR A 110 0.34 -23.88 -26.42
CA THR A 110 0.10 -22.99 -27.56
C THR A 110 1.15 -21.87 -27.57
N PRO A 111 1.62 -21.41 -28.74
CA PRO A 111 2.43 -20.19 -28.81
C PRO A 111 1.66 -19.11 -28.06
N GLN A 112 2.31 -18.43 -27.11
CA GLN A 112 1.65 -17.40 -26.33
C GLN A 112 1.13 -16.31 -27.30
N GLU A 113 -0.18 -16.25 -27.50
CA GLU A 113 -0.83 -15.29 -28.39
C GLU A 113 -1.06 -13.97 -27.65
N LYS A 114 -1.43 -14.05 -26.36
CA LYS A 114 -1.76 -12.90 -25.52
C LYS A 114 -0.85 -12.82 -24.29
N PRO A 115 -0.54 -11.62 -23.79
CA PRO A 115 0.24 -11.47 -22.58
C PRO A 115 -0.46 -12.16 -21.39
N LYS A 116 0.31 -12.87 -20.56
CA LYS A 116 -0.15 -13.37 -19.27
C LYS A 116 -0.43 -12.19 -18.35
N ARG A 117 -1.49 -12.28 -17.56
CA ARG A 117 -1.87 -11.23 -16.61
C ARG A 117 -1.53 -11.64 -15.19
N LEU A 118 -0.91 -10.73 -14.46
CA LEU A 118 -0.61 -10.88 -13.04
C LEU A 118 -1.21 -9.71 -12.27
N LYS A 119 -2.10 -9.96 -11.32
CA LYS A 119 -2.57 -8.93 -10.40
C LYS A 119 -2.04 -9.23 -9.01
N LEU A 120 -1.16 -8.36 -8.53
CA LEU A 120 -0.65 -8.40 -7.17
C LEU A 120 -1.61 -7.60 -6.28
N VAL A 121 -2.27 -8.28 -5.36
CA VAL A 121 -3.17 -7.68 -4.37
C VAL A 121 -2.40 -7.55 -3.06
N THR A 122 -2.20 -6.34 -2.57
CA THR A 122 -1.34 -6.08 -1.41
C THR A 122 -2.16 -5.57 -0.23
N ASP A 123 -1.98 -6.19 0.93
CA ASP A 123 -2.48 -5.66 2.19
C ASP A 123 -1.70 -4.40 2.57
N VAL A 124 -2.34 -3.25 2.44
CA VAL A 124 -1.86 -1.92 2.85
C VAL A 124 -2.69 -1.41 4.03
N SER A 125 -3.11 -2.31 4.92
CA SER A 125 -3.89 -1.96 6.10
C SER A 125 -3.03 -1.40 7.24
N GLY A 126 -3.68 -0.74 8.20
CA GLY A 126 -2.99 -0.17 9.35
C GLY A 126 -2.30 -1.20 10.26
N SER A 127 -2.61 -2.50 10.17
CA SER A 127 -1.85 -3.53 10.91
C SER A 127 -0.47 -3.76 10.29
N MET A 128 -0.34 -3.60 8.98
CA MET A 128 0.95 -3.69 8.28
C MET A 128 1.93 -2.68 8.86
N TYR A 129 1.52 -1.41 8.96
CA TYR A 129 2.36 -0.35 9.54
C TYR A 129 2.56 -0.52 11.05
N ARG A 130 1.49 -0.73 11.84
CA ARG A 130 1.56 -0.78 13.31
C ARG A 130 2.46 -1.89 13.85
N PHE A 131 2.46 -3.05 13.19
CA PHE A 131 3.28 -4.20 13.61
C PHE A 131 4.61 -4.30 12.86
N ASN A 132 4.88 -3.39 11.90
CA ASN A 132 6.12 -3.45 11.13
C ASN A 132 7.37 -3.37 12.01
N GLY A 133 7.38 -2.54 13.05
CA GLY A 133 8.51 -2.45 13.97
C GLY A 133 8.79 -3.74 14.75
N TYR A 134 7.82 -4.65 14.84
CA TYR A 134 7.96 -5.94 15.53
C TYR A 134 8.48 -7.04 14.62
N ASP A 135 7.90 -7.18 13.42
CA ASP A 135 8.22 -8.29 12.53
C ASP A 135 8.66 -7.91 11.13
N GLY A 136 8.64 -6.63 10.73
CA GLY A 136 9.05 -6.16 9.39
C GLY A 136 8.06 -6.50 8.26
N ARG A 137 6.79 -6.79 8.56
CA ARG A 137 5.79 -7.23 7.55
C ARG A 137 5.52 -6.22 6.44
N LEU A 138 5.48 -4.92 6.75
CA LEU A 138 5.27 -3.86 5.75
C LEU A 138 6.51 -3.72 4.87
N ASP A 139 7.71 -3.73 5.47
CA ASP A 139 8.95 -3.67 4.70
C ASP A 139 9.04 -4.85 3.73
N ARG A 140 8.71 -6.06 4.19
CA ARG A 140 8.64 -7.25 3.32
C ARG A 140 7.63 -7.10 2.19
N MET A 141 6.47 -6.52 2.46
CA MET A 141 5.45 -6.27 1.43
C MET A 141 5.93 -5.26 0.40
N LEU A 142 6.56 -4.16 0.83
CA LEU A 142 7.15 -3.16 -0.06
C LEU A 142 8.28 -3.75 -0.91
N GLU A 143 9.16 -4.57 -0.30
CA GLU A 143 10.23 -5.28 -1.00
C GLU A 143 9.68 -6.33 -1.98
N ALA A 144 8.60 -7.03 -1.64
CA ALA A 144 7.93 -7.97 -2.55
C ALA A 144 7.30 -7.26 -3.76
N ALA A 145 6.65 -6.11 -3.54
CA ALA A 145 6.13 -5.28 -4.63
C ALA A 145 7.28 -4.74 -5.52
N LEU A 146 8.37 -4.27 -4.91
CA LEU A 146 9.57 -3.84 -5.63
C LEU A 146 10.18 -4.97 -6.47
N LEU A 147 10.24 -6.18 -5.91
CA LEU A 147 10.73 -7.37 -6.61
C LEU A 147 9.91 -7.67 -7.86
N VAL A 148 8.58 -7.54 -7.82
CA VAL A 148 7.73 -7.69 -9.01
C VAL A 148 8.02 -6.58 -10.02
N MET A 149 8.06 -5.31 -9.59
CA MET A 149 8.33 -4.18 -10.49
C MET A 149 9.70 -4.29 -11.18
N GLU A 150 10.74 -4.70 -10.45
CA GLU A 150 12.09 -4.87 -11.02
C GLU A 150 12.24 -6.15 -11.84
N ALA A 151 11.60 -7.26 -11.47
CA ALA A 151 11.79 -8.52 -12.19
C ALA A 151 11.07 -8.55 -13.54
N PHE A 152 9.92 -7.88 -13.64
CA PHE A 152 9.08 -7.86 -14.84
C PHE A 152 9.48 -6.78 -15.85
N GLU A 153 10.38 -5.85 -15.49
CA GLU A 153 10.95 -4.88 -16.43
C GLU A 153 11.68 -5.56 -17.59
N GLY A 154 11.26 -5.26 -18.81
CA GLY A 154 11.71 -5.87 -20.06
C GLY A 154 10.91 -7.11 -20.50
N TYR A 155 9.85 -7.48 -19.78
CA TYR A 155 8.97 -8.61 -20.09
C TYR A 155 7.53 -8.20 -20.48
N GLU A 156 7.30 -6.92 -20.75
CA GLU A 156 5.96 -6.30 -20.91
C GLU A 156 5.15 -6.89 -22.07
N GLN A 157 5.83 -7.42 -23.10
CA GLN A 157 5.17 -8.07 -24.25
C GLN A 157 4.54 -9.41 -23.88
N LYS A 158 5.04 -10.08 -22.83
CA LYS A 158 4.59 -11.42 -22.41
C LYS A 158 3.89 -11.43 -21.06
N PHE A 159 4.23 -10.51 -20.19
CA PHE A 159 3.61 -10.37 -18.88
C PHE A 159 3.18 -8.93 -18.70
N ARG A 160 1.90 -8.74 -18.36
CA ARG A 160 1.40 -7.47 -17.87
C ARG A 160 0.96 -7.66 -16.44
N TYR A 161 1.29 -6.68 -15.59
CA TYR A 161 0.95 -6.76 -14.19
C TYR A 161 0.27 -5.49 -13.68
N ASP A 162 -0.57 -5.66 -12.67
CA ASP A 162 -1.16 -4.58 -11.89
C ASP A 162 -0.80 -4.79 -10.42
N ILE A 163 -0.63 -3.70 -9.67
CA ILE A 163 -0.49 -3.72 -8.22
C ILE A 163 -1.65 -2.92 -7.64
N VAL A 164 -2.48 -3.60 -6.86
CA VAL A 164 -3.64 -3.01 -6.18
C VAL A 164 -3.57 -3.29 -4.69
N GLY A 165 -3.92 -2.31 -3.87
CA GLY A 165 -3.98 -2.38 -2.43
C GLY A 165 -5.37 -2.62 -1.88
N HIS A 166 -5.44 -3.22 -0.70
CA HIS A 166 -6.61 -3.14 0.16
C HIS A 166 -6.22 -2.74 1.58
N SER A 167 -7.15 -2.15 2.31
CA SER A 167 -7.02 -1.77 3.70
C SER A 167 -8.37 -1.89 4.41
N GLY A 168 -8.48 -1.38 5.65
CA GLY A 168 -9.80 -1.23 6.28
C GLY A 168 -10.67 -0.20 5.57
N GLU A 169 -10.03 0.68 4.81
CA GLU A 169 -10.68 1.65 3.96
C GLU A 169 -11.21 0.98 2.70
N ASP A 170 -10.33 0.72 1.72
CA ASP A 170 -10.75 0.32 0.39
C ASP A 170 -10.34 -1.12 0.09
N TYR A 171 -10.99 -1.76 -0.87
CA TYR A 171 -10.55 -3.03 -1.45
C TYR A 171 -9.83 -2.87 -2.79
N ARG A 172 -9.77 -1.64 -3.35
CA ARG A 172 -9.16 -1.35 -4.65
C ARG A 172 -8.42 0.00 -4.66
N VAL A 173 -7.29 0.06 -3.98
CA VAL A 173 -6.33 1.18 -4.12
C VAL A 173 -5.40 0.88 -5.30
N GLU A 174 -5.43 1.68 -6.37
CA GLU A 174 -4.58 1.40 -7.54
C GLU A 174 -3.19 2.02 -7.35
N PHE A 175 -2.14 1.19 -7.33
CA PHE A 175 -0.75 1.65 -7.21
C PHE A 175 0.01 1.57 -8.53
N VAL A 176 -0.16 0.45 -9.26
CA VAL A 176 0.43 0.26 -10.59
C VAL A 176 -0.63 -0.31 -11.52
N ARG A 177 -0.75 0.30 -12.69
CA ARG A 177 -1.60 -0.17 -13.77
C ARG A 177 -0.76 -0.81 -14.87
N SER A 178 -1.32 -1.84 -15.49
CA SER A 178 -0.68 -2.59 -16.58
C SER A 178 -0.40 -1.78 -17.85
N ASP A 179 -1.09 -0.65 -18.04
CA ASP A 179 -0.87 0.29 -19.16
C ASP A 179 0.29 1.27 -18.90
N GLY A 180 0.75 1.41 -17.66
CA GLY A 180 1.83 2.32 -17.28
C GLY A 180 2.63 1.82 -16.07
N PRO A 181 3.33 0.68 -16.18
CA PRO A 181 4.22 0.21 -15.13
C PRO A 181 5.41 1.19 -14.94
N PRO A 182 5.93 1.33 -13.71
CA PRO A 182 7.01 2.27 -13.45
C PRO A 182 8.30 1.90 -14.19
N SER A 183 8.79 2.83 -15.01
CA SER A 183 9.89 2.61 -15.96
C SER A 183 11.28 2.88 -15.38
N ASP A 184 11.35 3.53 -14.22
CA ASP A 184 12.61 3.92 -13.58
C ASP A 184 12.56 3.78 -12.06
N ASN A 185 13.71 3.91 -11.41
CA ASN A 185 13.85 3.74 -9.96
C ASN A 185 13.05 4.78 -9.18
N LYS A 186 12.89 6.01 -9.70
CA LYS A 186 12.14 7.06 -9.03
C LYS A 186 10.65 6.73 -9.03
N GLN A 187 10.10 6.35 -10.17
CA GLN A 187 8.69 5.96 -10.28
C GLN A 187 8.38 4.75 -9.39
N ARG A 188 9.28 3.77 -9.32
CA ARG A 188 9.15 2.63 -8.39
C ARG A 188 9.16 3.07 -6.94
N LEU A 189 10.07 3.98 -6.57
CA LEU A 189 10.10 4.52 -5.22
C LEU A 189 8.81 5.29 -4.89
N GLN A 190 8.31 6.09 -5.82
CA GLN A 190 7.05 6.83 -5.68
C GLN A 190 5.81 5.93 -5.56
N VAL A 191 5.87 4.67 -6.01
CA VAL A 191 4.82 3.68 -5.72
C VAL A 191 4.90 3.21 -4.26
N LEU A 192 6.12 2.96 -3.78
CA LEU A 192 6.36 2.28 -2.50
C LEU A 192 6.30 3.22 -1.30
N LYS A 193 6.98 4.36 -1.38
CA LYS A 193 7.16 5.29 -0.27
C LYS A 193 6.76 6.70 -0.68
N PHE A 194 6.06 7.37 0.24
CA PHE A 194 5.69 8.77 0.08
C PHE A 194 6.96 9.61 -0.04
N GLU A 195 6.87 10.69 -0.80
CA GLU A 195 7.88 11.75 -0.68
C GLU A 195 7.88 12.18 0.80
N PRO A 196 9.01 12.12 1.52
CA PRO A 196 9.06 12.66 2.88
C PRO A 196 8.57 14.11 2.84
N THR A 197 8.07 14.61 3.98
CA THR A 197 7.74 16.04 4.09
C THR A 197 8.93 16.83 3.56
N PRO A 198 8.79 17.65 2.50
CA PRO A 198 9.94 18.25 1.84
C PRO A 198 10.83 18.95 2.86
N ASP A 199 12.15 18.81 2.78
CA ASP A 199 13.07 19.33 3.80
C ASP A 199 12.78 20.81 4.11
N GLY A 200 12.53 21.64 3.08
CA GLY A 200 12.19 23.05 3.26
C GLY A 200 10.84 23.33 3.95
N VAL A 201 9.91 22.36 3.98
CA VAL A 201 8.67 22.41 4.76
C VAL A 201 8.90 21.90 6.17
N ALA A 202 9.62 20.77 6.31
CA ALA A 202 9.93 20.16 7.61
C ALA A 202 10.79 21.10 8.49
N GLU A 203 11.70 21.87 7.89
CA GLU A 203 12.53 22.88 8.56
C GLU A 203 11.71 24.04 9.15
N LEU A 204 10.49 24.27 8.66
CA LEU A 204 9.58 25.28 9.21
C LEU A 204 8.80 24.76 10.42
N TRP A 205 8.91 23.47 10.74
CA TRP A 205 8.11 22.83 11.77
C TRP A 205 8.92 22.53 13.02
N THR A 206 8.32 22.80 14.18
CA THR A 206 8.84 22.40 15.49
C THR A 206 7.84 21.44 16.13
N ILE A 207 8.29 20.27 16.58
CA ILE A 207 7.40 19.27 17.21
C ILE A 207 7.77 19.13 18.69
N ILE A 208 6.82 19.51 19.55
CA ILE A 208 6.92 19.44 21.01
C ILE A 208 5.94 18.35 21.48
N SER A 209 6.33 17.09 21.30
CA SER A 209 5.51 15.94 21.68
C SER A 209 5.66 15.53 23.14
N GLN A 210 6.72 16.01 23.81
CA GLN A 210 7.04 15.71 25.21
C GLN A 210 7.47 17.00 25.93
N HIS A 211 6.84 17.26 27.06
CA HIS A 211 7.13 18.36 27.97
C HIS A 211 6.55 18.03 29.36
N SER A 212 6.54 19.00 30.28
CA SER A 212 6.02 18.84 31.64
C SER A 212 4.57 18.36 31.72
N LEU A 213 3.76 18.59 30.67
CA LEU A 213 2.35 18.20 30.64
C LEU A 213 2.18 16.88 29.90
N GLY A 214 1.83 15.84 30.65
CA GLY A 214 1.60 14.48 30.17
C GLY A 214 0.20 13.98 30.49
N ARG A 215 -0.04 12.68 30.27
CA ARG A 215 -1.34 12.05 30.62
C ARG A 215 -1.64 12.07 32.12
N SER A 216 -0.61 12.15 32.98
CA SER A 216 -0.75 12.25 34.43
C SER A 216 -1.46 13.53 34.87
N CYS A 217 -1.51 14.56 34.03
CA CYS A 217 -2.22 15.82 34.33
C CYS A 217 -3.72 15.63 34.55
N ARG A 218 -4.31 14.50 34.13
CA ARG A 218 -5.72 14.15 34.40
C ARG A 218 -6.03 13.98 35.88
N GLU A 219 -5.01 13.65 36.68
CA GLU A 219 -5.13 13.45 38.13
C GLU A 219 -4.78 14.70 38.93
N TRP A 220 -4.37 15.79 38.26
CA TRP A 220 -3.99 17.03 38.92
C TRP A 220 -5.22 17.81 39.42
N PRO A 221 -5.03 18.75 40.36
CA PRO A 221 -6.12 19.62 40.79
C PRO A 221 -6.73 20.40 39.60
N PRO A 222 -8.06 20.61 39.58
CA PRO A 222 -8.73 21.32 38.50
C PRO A 222 -8.11 22.69 38.21
N GLY A 223 -7.90 22.99 36.93
CA GLY A 223 -7.34 24.27 36.47
C GLY A 223 -5.81 24.35 36.45
N VAL A 224 -5.09 23.48 37.19
CA VAL A 224 -3.61 23.50 37.20
C VAL A 224 -3.05 23.19 35.81
N ALA A 225 -3.53 22.13 35.16
CA ALA A 225 -3.08 21.77 33.82
C ALA A 225 -3.36 22.88 32.79
N ASN A 226 -4.46 23.63 32.95
CA ASN A 226 -4.78 24.76 32.07
C ASN A 226 -3.81 25.93 32.27
N VAL A 227 -3.52 26.30 33.52
CA VAL A 227 -2.58 27.40 33.83
C VAL A 227 -1.19 27.09 33.26
N GLU A 228 -0.71 25.86 33.48
CA GLU A 228 0.59 25.43 32.95
C GLU A 228 0.59 25.40 31.41
N PHE A 229 -0.50 24.98 30.78
CA PHE A 229 -0.60 24.95 29.33
C PHE A 229 -0.65 26.36 28.72
N GLU A 230 -1.41 27.28 29.32
CA GLU A 230 -1.43 28.68 28.88
C GLU A 230 -0.08 29.37 29.10
N SER A 231 0.63 29.08 30.20
CA SER A 231 2.00 29.56 30.41
C SER A 231 2.95 29.08 29.30
N LEU A 232 2.81 27.83 28.85
CA LEU A 232 3.58 27.30 27.74
C LEU A 232 3.23 28.00 26.40
N LEU A 233 1.95 28.30 26.18
CA LEU A 233 1.52 29.06 25.00
C LEU A 233 2.07 30.49 25.01
N GLU A 234 2.10 31.15 26.17
CA GLU A 234 2.71 32.49 26.31
C GLU A 234 4.21 32.50 25.96
N GLU A 235 4.93 31.41 26.23
CA GLU A 235 6.34 31.27 25.85
C GLU A 235 6.53 31.01 24.34
N LEU A 236 5.58 30.31 23.71
CA LEU A 236 5.68 29.85 22.32
C LEU A 236 5.10 30.85 21.30
N MET A 237 4.17 31.70 21.71
CA MET A 237 3.39 32.55 20.81
C MET A 237 3.75 34.04 20.95
N ALA A 238 3.94 34.71 19.81
CA ALA A 238 4.09 36.16 19.72
C ALA A 238 2.77 36.86 19.36
N GLU A 239 2.77 38.20 19.46
CA GLU A 239 1.66 39.04 19.02
C GLU A 239 1.51 38.95 17.49
N GLY A 240 0.44 38.31 17.02
CA GLY A 240 0.18 38.01 15.61
C GLY A 240 0.14 36.51 15.26
N ASP A 241 0.54 35.65 16.19
CA ASP A 241 0.48 34.19 16.02
C ASP A 241 -0.94 33.65 16.23
N ALA A 242 -1.20 32.46 15.70
CA ALA A 242 -2.47 31.78 15.83
C ALA A 242 -2.33 30.41 16.50
N LEU A 243 -3.24 30.10 17.42
CA LEU A 243 -3.43 28.79 18.01
C LEU A 243 -4.52 28.05 17.24
N LEU A 244 -4.26 26.80 16.87
CA LEU A 244 -5.23 25.85 16.34
C LEU A 244 -5.28 24.63 17.25
N ALA A 245 -6.30 24.52 18.10
CA ALA A 245 -6.56 23.31 18.88
C ALA A 245 -7.46 22.35 18.11
N THR A 246 -7.11 21.06 18.08
CA THR A 246 -7.80 20.05 17.26
C THR A 246 -8.08 18.77 18.03
N ASP A 247 -9.21 18.14 17.73
CA ASP A 247 -9.59 16.84 18.30
C ASP A 247 -10.47 16.03 17.32
N GLY A 248 -10.37 14.70 17.41
CA GLY A 248 -11.18 13.74 16.66
C GLY A 248 -11.96 12.79 17.56
N SER A 249 -13.27 12.67 17.34
CA SER A 249 -14.16 11.81 18.12
C SER A 249 -14.80 10.71 17.27
N VAL A 250 -14.82 9.47 17.76
CA VAL A 250 -15.44 8.32 17.09
C VAL A 250 -16.35 7.57 18.05
N ILE A 251 -17.64 7.52 17.72
CA ILE A 251 -18.70 6.80 18.43
C ILE A 251 -19.19 5.69 17.51
N ARG A 252 -19.24 4.46 18.02
CA ARG A 252 -19.60 3.26 17.22
C ARG A 252 -21.06 2.84 17.39
N GLU A 253 -21.58 2.93 18.60
CA GLU A 253 -22.93 2.51 18.98
C GLU A 253 -23.56 3.54 19.93
N PRO A 254 -24.90 3.66 20.01
CA PRO A 254 -25.91 2.95 19.20
C PRO A 254 -26.13 3.58 17.82
N LEU A 255 -25.65 4.81 17.60
CA LEU A 255 -25.69 5.50 16.32
C LEU A 255 -24.24 5.87 15.95
N PRO A 256 -23.65 5.23 14.92
CA PRO A 256 -22.28 5.51 14.54
C PRO A 256 -22.12 6.97 14.12
N ARG A 257 -21.08 7.60 14.66
CA ARG A 257 -20.76 9.00 14.41
C ARG A 257 -19.26 9.22 14.55
N SER A 258 -18.65 9.82 13.54
CA SER A 258 -17.29 10.33 13.64
C SER A 258 -17.31 11.83 13.39
N GLY A 259 -16.69 12.59 14.29
CA GLY A 259 -16.64 14.03 14.21
C GLY A 259 -15.24 14.56 14.45
N TRP A 260 -15.03 15.78 13.99
CA TRP A 260 -13.79 16.52 14.16
C TRP A 260 -14.12 17.93 14.64
N GLY A 261 -13.24 18.47 15.49
CA GLY A 261 -13.40 19.77 16.10
C GLY A 261 -12.10 20.55 16.03
N CYS A 262 -12.22 21.83 15.66
CA CYS A 262 -11.12 22.77 15.56
C CYS A 262 -11.51 24.05 16.29
N PHE A 263 -10.61 24.54 17.13
CA PHE A 263 -10.76 25.83 17.80
C PHE A 263 -9.56 26.71 17.45
N ILE A 264 -9.82 27.83 16.79
CA ILE A 264 -8.82 28.81 16.34
C ILE A 264 -8.88 30.02 17.29
N ARG A 265 -7.73 30.42 17.80
CA ARG A 265 -7.56 31.60 18.67
C ARG A 265 -6.35 32.42 18.23
N SER A 266 -6.55 33.70 17.97
CA SER A 266 -5.48 34.72 17.85
C SER A 266 -5.85 35.93 18.71
N ALA A 267 -5.00 36.96 18.72
CA ALA A 267 -5.27 38.20 19.47
C ALA A 267 -6.58 38.90 19.03
N GLU A 268 -6.94 38.78 17.76
CA GLU A 268 -8.08 39.50 17.16
C GLU A 268 -9.27 38.59 16.84
N LEU A 269 -9.06 37.26 16.83
CA LEU A 269 -10.05 36.30 16.35
C LEU A 269 -10.20 35.10 17.30
N THR A 270 -11.44 34.67 17.50
CA THR A 270 -11.74 33.36 18.05
C THR A 270 -12.83 32.72 17.20
N GLN A 271 -12.51 31.57 16.61
CA GLN A 271 -13.41 30.87 15.69
C GLN A 271 -13.40 29.37 15.98
N SER A 272 -14.56 28.73 15.85
CA SER A 272 -14.70 27.28 15.93
C SER A 272 -15.14 26.72 14.59
N VAL A 273 -14.56 25.59 14.20
CA VAL A 273 -14.97 24.82 13.03
C VAL A 273 -15.18 23.38 13.47
N SER A 274 -16.26 22.76 13.05
CA SER A 274 -16.54 21.37 13.39
C SER A 274 -17.33 20.70 12.29
N GLY A 275 -17.26 19.38 12.26
CA GLY A 275 -18.09 18.59 11.38
C GLY A 275 -18.26 17.18 11.89
N ALA A 276 -19.24 16.49 11.33
CA ALA A 276 -19.49 15.10 11.67
C ALA A 276 -20.10 14.34 10.49
N THR A 277 -19.85 13.04 10.48
CA THR A 277 -20.45 12.05 9.59
C THR A 277 -21.07 10.91 10.40
N ARG A 278 -22.04 10.21 9.81
CA ARG A 278 -22.65 8.99 10.38
C ARG A 278 -21.83 7.72 10.10
N LEU A 279 -20.59 7.90 9.66
CA LEU A 279 -19.63 6.82 9.42
C LEU A 279 -18.76 6.57 10.65
N VAL A 280 -18.27 5.34 10.79
CA VAL A 280 -17.25 4.97 11.78
C VAL A 280 -15.88 5.10 11.13
N LEU A 281 -15.23 6.23 11.36
CA LEU A 281 -13.84 6.49 10.98
C LEU A 281 -12.90 5.94 12.07
N SER A 282 -11.60 5.97 11.82
CA SER A 282 -10.58 5.71 12.83
C SER A 282 -10.33 7.01 13.59
N SER A 283 -9.93 6.89 14.85
CA SER A 283 -9.53 8.06 15.63
C SER A 283 -8.48 8.87 14.88
N MET A 284 -7.46 8.20 14.32
CA MET A 284 -6.43 8.85 13.50
C MET A 284 -7.00 9.65 12.32
N ARG A 285 -7.96 9.11 11.57
CA ARG A 285 -8.57 9.82 10.43
C ARG A 285 -9.35 11.04 10.89
N ALA A 286 -10.07 10.94 12.02
CA ALA A 286 -10.78 12.07 12.62
C ALA A 286 -9.82 13.17 13.09
N GLU A 287 -8.69 12.80 13.71
CA GLU A 287 -7.61 13.74 14.06
C GLU A 287 -7.02 14.43 12.82
N THR A 288 -6.67 13.65 11.80
CA THR A 288 -6.14 14.18 10.54
C THR A 288 -7.13 15.13 9.87
N GLU A 289 -8.43 14.82 9.90
CA GLU A 289 -9.47 15.71 9.38
C GLU A 289 -9.56 17.01 10.17
N ALA A 290 -9.50 16.94 11.51
CA ALA A 290 -9.51 18.10 12.38
C ALA A 290 -8.35 19.06 12.04
N VAL A 291 -7.14 18.53 11.87
CA VAL A 291 -5.97 19.32 11.47
C VAL A 291 -6.15 19.90 10.07
N THR A 292 -6.57 19.11 9.10
CA THR A 292 -6.72 19.53 7.69
C THR A 292 -7.74 20.66 7.55
N VAL A 293 -8.92 20.49 8.15
CA VAL A 293 -9.99 21.48 8.13
C VAL A 293 -9.59 22.73 8.91
N GLY A 294 -8.95 22.55 10.06
CA GLY A 294 -8.45 23.64 10.89
C GLY A 294 -7.42 24.52 10.18
N LEU A 295 -6.42 23.92 9.53
CA LEU A 295 -5.40 24.64 8.77
C LEU A 295 -6.00 25.37 7.56
N ASN A 296 -6.93 24.74 6.83
CA ASN A 296 -7.60 25.39 5.72
C ASN A 296 -8.45 26.59 6.19
N ALA A 297 -9.19 26.44 7.28
CA ALA A 297 -9.94 27.54 7.88
C ALA A 297 -9.02 28.67 8.34
N LEU A 298 -7.89 28.35 8.96
CA LEU A 298 -6.89 29.33 9.39
C LEU A 298 -6.30 30.08 8.19
N ASN A 299 -5.98 29.39 7.09
CA ASN A 299 -5.48 30.03 5.87
C ASN A 299 -6.47 31.05 5.28
N GLN A 300 -7.78 30.81 5.41
CA GLN A 300 -8.82 31.73 4.95
C GLN A 300 -9.06 32.90 5.93
N LEU A 301 -9.05 32.61 7.23
CA LEU A 301 -9.38 33.59 8.28
C LEU A 301 -8.20 34.50 8.63
N LEU A 302 -6.99 33.95 8.59
CA LEU A 302 -5.75 34.62 8.99
C LEU A 302 -4.69 34.40 7.88
N PRO A 303 -4.85 35.03 6.70
CA PRO A 303 -3.96 34.85 5.56
C PRO A 303 -2.54 35.39 5.81
N ASP A 304 -2.40 36.39 6.68
CA ASP A 304 -1.12 37.05 6.95
C ASP A 304 -0.33 36.40 8.11
N CYS A 305 -0.94 35.45 8.82
CA CYS A 305 -0.33 34.78 9.97
C CYS A 305 0.86 33.90 9.54
N GLN A 306 2.05 34.19 10.09
CA GLN A 306 3.31 33.53 9.72
C GLN A 306 3.66 32.34 10.62
N HIS A 307 3.08 32.25 11.82
CA HIS A 307 3.36 31.20 12.79
C HIS A 307 2.09 30.67 13.44
N ILE A 308 1.93 29.36 13.37
CA ILE A 308 0.76 28.63 13.86
C ILE A 308 1.22 27.64 14.93
N VAL A 309 0.59 27.67 16.11
CA VAL A 309 0.74 26.62 17.11
C VAL A 309 -0.44 25.66 16.96
N VAL A 310 -0.17 24.41 16.58
CA VAL A 310 -1.20 23.36 16.48
C VAL A 310 -1.17 22.51 17.75
N ALA A 311 -2.23 22.60 18.55
CA ALA A 311 -2.39 21.86 19.80
C ALA A 311 -3.30 20.63 19.60
N THR A 312 -2.79 19.43 19.86
CA THR A 312 -3.54 18.17 19.74
C THR A 312 -3.16 17.20 20.85
N ASP A 313 -4.11 16.40 21.31
CA ASP A 313 -3.85 15.30 22.26
C ASP A 313 -3.41 13.99 21.58
N SER A 314 -3.40 13.98 20.25
CA SER A 314 -3.06 12.80 19.46
C SER A 314 -1.55 12.58 19.41
N GLN A 315 -1.01 11.90 20.43
CA GLN A 315 0.38 11.42 20.43
C GLN A 315 0.70 10.54 19.22
N SER A 316 -0.31 9.87 18.66
CA SER A 316 -0.11 9.06 17.45
C SER A 316 0.10 9.93 16.22
N LEU A 317 -0.55 11.09 16.13
CA LEU A 317 -0.34 12.05 15.04
C LEU A 317 1.05 12.69 15.19
N LEU A 318 1.40 13.15 16.39
CA LEU A 318 2.71 13.78 16.65
C LEU A 318 3.88 12.84 16.34
N ARG A 319 3.80 11.56 16.77
CA ARG A 319 4.83 10.55 16.43
C ARG A 319 4.98 10.31 14.93
N LYS A 320 3.90 10.46 14.15
CA LYS A 320 3.98 10.33 12.69
C LYS A 320 4.71 11.52 12.06
N LEU A 321 4.45 12.72 12.57
CA LEU A 321 5.14 13.93 12.16
C LEU A 321 6.64 13.87 12.51
N GLU A 322 7.00 13.36 13.69
CA GLU A 322 8.41 13.10 14.07
C GLU A 322 9.09 12.10 13.13
N GLY A 323 8.33 11.19 12.54
CA GLY A 323 8.80 10.27 11.50
C GLY A 323 9.03 10.92 10.13
N GLY A 324 8.84 12.25 10.01
CA GLY A 324 9.07 13.01 8.78
C GLY A 324 7.95 12.91 7.74
N VAL A 325 6.79 12.35 8.11
CA VAL A 325 5.68 12.12 7.17
C VAL A 325 4.46 12.94 7.55
N SER A 326 3.95 13.73 6.60
CA SER A 326 2.74 14.53 6.74
C SER A 326 1.91 14.53 5.45
N PRO A 327 0.58 14.73 5.53
CA PRO A 327 -0.27 14.99 4.38
C PRO A 327 0.17 16.25 3.60
N PRO A 328 0.22 16.21 2.26
CA PRO A 328 0.60 17.36 1.43
C PRO A 328 -0.28 18.59 1.61
N GLU A 329 -1.54 18.38 2.00
CA GLU A 329 -2.50 19.45 2.24
C GLU A 329 -2.08 20.35 3.42
N TRP A 330 -1.14 19.88 4.26
CA TRP A 330 -0.60 20.63 5.40
C TRP A 330 0.65 21.41 5.02
N TRP A 331 1.23 21.19 3.83
CA TRP A 331 2.47 21.85 3.44
C TRP A 331 2.24 23.33 3.18
N THR A 332 2.99 24.15 3.89
CA THR A 332 2.92 25.61 3.84
C THR A 332 4.31 26.19 4.05
N ASP A 333 4.49 27.41 3.56
CA ASP A 333 5.62 28.30 3.82
C ASP A 333 5.58 28.97 5.20
N ARG A 334 4.54 28.70 6.00
CA ARG A 334 4.40 29.19 7.38
C ARG A 334 5.14 28.31 8.37
N ARG A 335 5.58 28.91 9.48
CA ARG A 335 6.12 28.16 10.63
C ARG A 335 4.98 27.46 11.37
N ILE A 336 5.16 26.19 11.71
CA ILE A 336 4.18 25.44 12.51
C ILE A 336 4.85 24.82 13.74
N THR A 337 4.35 25.16 14.92
CA THR A 337 4.73 24.47 16.16
C THR A 337 3.64 23.46 16.52
N TRP A 338 3.95 22.17 16.39
CA TRP A 338 3.08 21.08 16.81
C TRP A 338 3.28 20.81 18.28
N LEU A 339 2.24 21.07 19.08
CA LEU A 339 2.30 21.00 20.53
C LEU A 339 1.37 19.89 21.04
N TYR A 340 1.92 18.99 21.85
CA TYR A 340 1.09 18.05 22.59
C TYR A 340 0.23 18.78 23.62
N CYS A 341 -1.06 18.46 23.66
CA CYS A 341 -1.98 18.98 24.65
C CYS A 341 -2.65 17.81 25.39
N PRO A 342 -2.64 17.74 26.74
CA PRO A 342 -3.23 16.61 27.43
C PRO A 342 -4.77 16.62 27.34
N GLY A 343 -5.33 15.61 26.66
CA GLY A 343 -6.78 15.43 26.58
C GLY A 343 -7.41 14.99 27.91
N HIS A 344 -8.62 15.50 28.18
CA HIS A 344 -9.40 15.28 29.41
C HIS A 344 -8.70 15.71 30.72
N ALA A 345 -7.75 16.65 30.63
CA ALA A 345 -7.03 17.21 31.78
C ALA A 345 -7.55 18.60 32.19
N GLY A 346 -8.65 19.08 31.59
CA GLY A 346 -9.21 20.39 31.90
C GLY A 346 -8.49 21.56 31.21
N VAL A 347 -7.71 21.31 30.16
CA VAL A 347 -7.12 22.34 29.31
C VAL A 347 -8.19 22.90 28.38
N GLU A 348 -8.56 24.16 28.56
CA GLU A 348 -9.78 24.74 27.99
C GLU A 348 -9.87 24.64 26.46
N VAL A 349 -8.76 24.87 25.76
CA VAL A 349 -8.73 24.86 24.29
C VAL A 349 -8.92 23.45 23.72
N ASN A 350 -8.39 22.43 24.39
CA ASN A 350 -8.59 21.03 24.02
C ASN A 350 -10.01 20.57 24.34
N GLU A 351 -10.52 20.89 25.53
CA GLU A 351 -11.91 20.56 25.92
C GLU A 351 -12.94 21.25 25.02
N LYS A 352 -12.58 22.39 24.40
CA LYS A 352 -13.38 23.02 23.34
C LYS A 352 -13.34 22.19 22.05
N ALA A 353 -12.16 21.79 21.59
CA ALA A 353 -12.00 20.94 20.41
C ALA A 353 -12.70 19.57 20.57
N ASP A 354 -12.55 18.90 21.71
CA ASP A 354 -13.21 17.62 22.03
C ASP A 354 -14.74 17.74 22.03
N ARG A 355 -15.28 18.79 22.66
CA ARG A 355 -16.73 19.05 22.61
C ARG A 355 -17.22 19.33 21.20
N LEU A 356 -16.43 20.02 20.38
CA LEU A 356 -16.75 20.27 18.98
C LEU A 356 -16.73 18.98 18.16
N ALA A 357 -15.75 18.10 18.39
CA ALA A 357 -15.65 16.81 17.73
C ALA A 357 -16.79 15.88 18.14
N GLY A 358 -17.09 15.78 19.43
CA GLY A 358 -18.14 14.92 19.99
C GLY A 358 -19.57 15.40 19.74
N ASN A 359 -19.82 16.71 19.88
CA ASN A 359 -21.17 17.30 19.94
C ASN A 359 -21.38 18.52 19.02
N GLY A 360 -20.35 19.00 18.32
CA GLY A 360 -20.35 20.35 17.72
C GLY A 360 -21.19 20.54 16.45
N ALA A 361 -21.34 19.53 15.60
CA ALA A 361 -22.09 19.63 14.35
C ALA A 361 -23.09 18.47 14.16
N PRO A 362 -24.29 18.73 13.60
CA PRO A 362 -25.15 17.66 13.10
C PRO A 362 -24.41 16.91 12.00
N ALA A 363 -24.56 15.58 11.95
CA ALA A 363 -23.86 14.69 11.01
C ALA A 363 -24.31 14.90 9.54
N THR A 364 -23.98 16.06 9.00
CA THR A 364 -24.45 16.65 7.74
C THR A 364 -23.33 17.39 6.99
N SER A 365 -22.12 17.46 7.58
CA SER A 365 -20.97 18.11 6.96
C SER A 365 -20.49 17.27 5.78
N ARG A 366 -20.22 17.92 4.64
CA ARG A 366 -19.60 17.28 3.48
C ARG A 366 -18.16 16.88 3.85
N ILE A 367 -17.93 15.58 4.02
CA ILE A 367 -16.58 15.00 3.95
C ILE A 367 -16.31 14.65 2.49
N VAL A 368 -15.08 14.91 2.04
CA VAL A 368 -14.57 14.27 0.82
C VAL A 368 -14.32 12.81 1.17
N LEU A 369 -15.28 11.98 0.77
CA LEU A 369 -15.29 10.56 1.04
C LEU A 369 -14.34 9.87 0.05
N SER A 370 -13.43 9.07 0.58
CA SER A 370 -12.66 8.13 -0.23
C SER A 370 -13.60 7.07 -0.82
N ALA A 371 -13.17 6.35 -1.87
CA ALA A 371 -13.97 5.27 -2.47
C ALA A 371 -14.35 4.18 -1.44
N SER A 372 -13.48 3.96 -0.45
CA SER A 372 -13.72 3.25 0.81
C SER A 372 -14.95 3.69 1.62
N ASP A 373 -15.04 4.99 1.91
CA ASP A 373 -16.09 5.56 2.74
C ASP A 373 -17.45 5.37 2.05
N PHE A 374 -17.45 5.46 0.72
CA PHE A 374 -18.61 5.18 -0.13
C PHE A 374 -19.03 3.70 -0.08
N GLN A 375 -18.08 2.77 -0.04
CA GLN A 375 -18.36 1.34 0.07
C GLN A 375 -18.87 0.96 1.47
N GLN A 376 -18.40 1.59 2.54
CA GLN A 376 -18.96 1.40 3.89
C GLN A 376 -20.40 1.92 3.96
N LEU A 377 -20.70 3.06 3.33
CA LEU A 377 -22.07 3.57 3.18
C LEU A 377 -22.97 2.58 2.41
N LEU A 378 -22.47 1.99 1.32
CA LEU A 378 -23.19 0.96 0.56
C LEU A 378 -23.48 -0.27 1.41
N LYS A 379 -22.50 -0.75 2.17
CA LYS A 379 -22.65 -1.93 3.03
C LYS A 379 -23.62 -1.67 4.18
N PHE A 380 -23.52 -0.51 4.84
CA PHE A 380 -24.45 -0.12 5.91
C PHE A 380 -25.88 0.02 5.37
N LYS A 381 -26.05 0.60 4.17
CA LYS A 381 -27.35 0.71 3.50
C LYS A 381 -27.92 -0.66 3.15
N MET A 382 -27.10 -1.58 2.64
CA MET A 382 -27.49 -2.97 2.34
C MET A 382 -27.84 -3.79 3.60
N GLU A 383 -27.18 -3.53 4.73
CA GLU A 383 -27.47 -4.18 6.01
C GLU A 383 -28.72 -3.60 6.70
N THR A 384 -29.08 -2.33 6.44
CA THR A 384 -30.31 -1.70 6.97
C THR A 384 -31.54 -1.82 6.07
N ASP A 385 -31.36 -2.02 4.75
CA ASP A 385 -32.47 -2.09 3.76
C ASP A 385 -33.20 -3.45 3.71
N ASP A 386 -32.85 -4.41 4.58
CA ASP A 386 -33.72 -5.58 4.83
C ASP A 386 -35.04 -5.19 5.55
N ALA A 387 -35.22 -3.90 5.90
CA ALA A 387 -36.47 -3.35 6.41
C ALA A 387 -36.87 -2.04 5.69
N ARG A 388 -37.65 -2.20 4.60
CA ARG A 388 -38.51 -1.23 3.85
C ARG A 388 -37.91 -0.64 2.57
N LYS A 389 -38.57 -0.99 1.45
CA LYS A 389 -38.44 -0.30 0.15
C LYS A 389 -38.87 1.18 0.25
N PRO A 390 -38.10 2.15 -0.26
CA PRO A 390 -38.57 3.53 -0.41
C PRO A 390 -39.37 3.73 -1.72
N ASN A 391 -40.33 4.65 -1.68
CA ASN A 391 -41.13 5.09 -2.82
C ASN A 391 -40.30 5.89 -3.84
N PRO A 392 -40.60 5.80 -5.15
CA PRO A 392 -39.81 6.42 -6.22
C PRO A 392 -40.16 7.90 -6.44
N GLY A 393 -40.03 8.74 -5.40
CA GLY A 393 -40.38 10.17 -5.46
C GLY A 393 -39.29 11.16 -5.04
N GLU A 394 -38.21 10.71 -4.38
CA GLU A 394 -37.18 11.59 -3.84
C GLU A 394 -35.79 11.07 -4.19
N ALA A 395 -35.39 11.25 -5.45
CA ALA A 395 -34.00 11.12 -5.87
C ALA A 395 -33.41 12.53 -5.98
N GLU A 396 -32.87 13.05 -4.89
CA GLU A 396 -32.01 14.24 -4.96
C GLU A 396 -30.74 13.90 -5.76
N GLN A 397 -30.48 14.70 -6.79
CA GLN A 397 -29.30 14.61 -7.65
C GLN A 397 -28.02 14.85 -6.84
N PHE A 398 -27.30 13.78 -6.51
CA PHE A 398 -25.89 13.85 -6.13
C PHE A 398 -25.04 13.85 -7.41
N SER A 399 -24.54 15.01 -7.82
CA SER A 399 -23.49 15.11 -8.83
C SER A 399 -22.12 14.89 -8.16
N VAL A 400 -21.45 13.79 -8.48
CA VAL A 400 -20.10 13.45 -8.02
C VAL A 400 -19.10 13.85 -9.11
N SER A 401 -18.20 14.79 -8.82
CA SER A 401 -16.94 14.94 -9.58
C SER A 401 -15.91 13.99 -8.99
N ALA A 402 -15.69 12.86 -9.64
CA ALA A 402 -14.75 11.83 -9.22
C ALA A 402 -13.33 12.17 -9.72
N ASP A 403 -12.71 13.22 -9.19
CA ASP A 403 -11.32 13.57 -9.53
C ASP A 403 -10.61 14.18 -8.31
N CYS A 404 -10.34 13.38 -7.28
CA CYS A 404 -9.21 13.64 -6.36
C CYS A 404 -8.60 12.33 -5.86
N HIS A 405 -7.87 11.62 -6.72
CA HIS A 405 -6.88 10.66 -6.24
C HIS A 405 -5.57 11.42 -6.08
N SER A 406 -5.28 11.93 -4.87
CA SER A 406 -3.90 12.13 -4.47
C SER A 406 -3.20 10.78 -4.71
N LYS A 407 -2.06 10.76 -5.40
CA LYS A 407 -1.30 9.52 -5.64
C LYS A 407 -0.72 9.05 -4.30
N GLU A 408 -1.52 8.36 -3.50
CA GLU A 408 -1.09 7.77 -2.24
C GLU A 408 -0.15 6.60 -2.51
N THR A 409 0.96 6.55 -1.77
CA THR A 409 1.93 5.47 -1.89
C THR A 409 1.58 4.33 -0.96
N MET A 410 2.10 3.12 -1.22
CA MET A 410 1.79 1.94 -0.43
C MET A 410 2.08 2.14 1.07
N HIS A 411 3.23 2.73 1.40
CA HIS A 411 3.61 3.02 2.78
C HIS A 411 2.71 4.08 3.42
N ALA A 412 2.41 5.19 2.72
CA ALA A 412 1.56 6.25 3.26
C ALA A 412 0.14 5.73 3.52
N HIS A 413 -0.42 5.01 2.55
CA HIS A 413 -1.75 4.43 2.66
C HIS A 413 -1.82 3.49 3.88
N SER A 414 -0.83 2.61 4.05
CA SER A 414 -0.73 1.74 5.24
C SER A 414 -0.62 2.52 6.55
N GLN A 415 0.01 3.69 6.53
CA GLN A 415 0.20 4.53 7.71
C GLN A 415 -1.07 5.28 8.11
N PHE A 416 -1.86 5.76 7.15
CA PHE A 416 -3.00 6.65 7.40
C PHE A 416 -4.38 5.98 7.30
N CYS A 417 -4.46 4.77 6.76
CA CYS A 417 -5.75 4.10 6.55
C CYS A 417 -6.46 3.65 7.84
N LEU A 418 -7.79 3.48 7.74
CA LEU A 418 -8.64 2.87 8.76
C LEU A 418 -8.19 1.44 9.12
N SER A 419 -8.43 1.08 10.38
CA SER A 419 -8.36 -0.33 10.80
C SER A 419 -9.48 -1.14 10.17
N GLY A 420 -9.14 -2.28 9.59
CA GLY A 420 -10.07 -3.21 8.99
C GLY A 420 -9.34 -4.09 7.99
N ASP A 421 -10.05 -5.07 7.46
CA ASP A 421 -9.51 -6.01 6.50
C ASP A 421 -10.58 -6.30 5.45
N ARG A 422 -10.22 -6.10 4.19
CA ARG A 422 -11.06 -6.35 3.01
C ARG A 422 -10.39 -7.31 2.05
N THR A 423 -9.53 -8.20 2.55
CA THR A 423 -8.77 -9.17 1.76
C THR A 423 -9.70 -9.96 0.84
N VAL A 424 -10.85 -10.41 1.35
CA VAL A 424 -11.83 -11.22 0.61
C VAL A 424 -12.46 -10.42 -0.53
N GLU A 425 -12.95 -9.22 -0.25
CA GLU A 425 -13.54 -8.33 -1.26
C GLU A 425 -12.52 -7.93 -2.33
N ALA A 426 -11.29 -7.59 -1.91
CA ALA A 426 -10.20 -7.20 -2.80
C ALA A 426 -9.81 -8.36 -3.73
N THR A 427 -9.68 -9.56 -3.18
CA THR A 427 -9.37 -10.76 -3.96
C THR A 427 -10.49 -11.07 -4.95
N ARG A 428 -11.76 -10.99 -4.53
CA ARG A 428 -12.92 -11.23 -5.41
C ARG A 428 -12.95 -10.22 -6.56
N HIS A 429 -12.72 -8.94 -6.27
CA HIS A 429 -12.66 -7.90 -7.28
C HIS A 429 -11.46 -8.08 -8.22
N ALA A 430 -10.29 -8.47 -7.71
CA ALA A 430 -9.10 -8.77 -8.51
C ALA A 430 -9.35 -9.93 -9.49
N ILE A 431 -9.98 -11.02 -9.03
CA ILE A 431 -10.38 -12.16 -9.86
C ILE A 431 -11.38 -11.73 -10.94
N SER A 432 -12.44 -11.01 -10.56
CA SER A 432 -13.46 -10.59 -11.53
C SER A 432 -12.90 -9.62 -12.58
N SER A 433 -11.99 -8.73 -12.18
CA SER A 433 -11.41 -7.73 -13.10
C SER A 433 -10.38 -8.34 -14.04
N ILE A 434 -9.54 -9.27 -13.58
CA ILE A 434 -8.56 -9.92 -14.44
C ILE A 434 -9.20 -10.93 -15.40
N ALA A 435 -10.29 -11.60 -14.98
CA ALA A 435 -11.04 -12.54 -15.81
C ALA A 435 -11.79 -11.85 -16.97
N ALA A 436 -12.08 -10.55 -16.85
CA ALA A 436 -12.72 -9.76 -17.90
C ALA A 436 -11.73 -9.35 -19.02
N GLU A 437 -10.43 -9.56 -18.82
CA GLU A 437 -9.36 -9.13 -19.73
C GLU A 437 -8.87 -10.33 -20.55
N GLU A 438 -8.62 -10.11 -21.83
CA GLU A 438 -8.09 -11.18 -22.68
C GLU A 438 -6.64 -11.50 -22.32
N SER A 439 -6.38 -12.74 -21.91
CA SER A 439 -5.04 -13.23 -21.57
C SER A 439 -4.96 -14.74 -21.72
N ASP A 440 -3.75 -15.25 -21.99
CA ASP A 440 -3.53 -16.70 -22.10
C ASP A 440 -3.61 -17.38 -20.72
N GLU A 441 -3.12 -16.70 -19.68
CA GLU A 441 -3.25 -17.12 -18.29
C GLU A 441 -3.38 -15.88 -17.39
N ALA A 442 -4.24 -15.99 -16.38
CA ALA A 442 -4.48 -14.96 -15.38
C ALA A 442 -4.07 -15.45 -13.99
N PHE A 443 -3.27 -14.64 -13.29
CA PHE A 443 -2.79 -14.90 -11.93
C PHE A 443 -3.22 -13.79 -10.99
N VAL A 444 -3.73 -14.15 -9.81
CA VAL A 444 -3.98 -13.23 -8.71
C VAL A 444 -3.15 -13.69 -7.52
N ILE A 445 -2.23 -12.85 -7.05
CA ILE A 445 -1.38 -13.15 -5.90
C ILE A 445 -1.69 -12.15 -4.80
N VAL A 446 -2.20 -12.64 -3.68
CA VAL A 446 -2.56 -11.83 -2.51
C VAL A 446 -1.39 -11.83 -1.53
N LEU A 447 -0.90 -10.66 -1.14
CA LEU A 447 0.09 -10.48 -0.06
C LEU A 447 -0.67 -10.00 1.19
N SER A 448 -0.60 -10.74 2.29
CA SER A 448 -1.36 -10.44 3.52
C SER A 448 -0.53 -10.69 4.78
N ASP A 449 -0.88 -10.02 5.89
CA ASP A 449 -0.31 -10.32 7.21
C ASP A 449 -0.96 -11.51 7.94
N ALA A 450 -1.85 -12.24 7.27
CA ALA A 450 -2.61 -13.38 7.76
C ALA A 450 -3.55 -13.09 8.95
N ASN A 451 -3.77 -11.82 9.29
CA ASN A 451 -4.53 -11.41 10.47
C ASN A 451 -6.06 -11.39 10.25
N LEU A 452 -6.57 -12.29 9.41
CA LEU A 452 -7.96 -12.30 8.93
C LEU A 452 -8.98 -12.51 10.08
N GLU A 453 -8.65 -13.42 11.00
CA GLU A 453 -9.55 -13.84 12.09
C GLU A 453 -9.93 -12.67 13.03
N ARG A 454 -8.99 -11.75 13.26
CA ARG A 454 -9.21 -10.57 14.10
C ARG A 454 -10.30 -9.64 13.56
N TYR A 455 -10.51 -9.67 12.25
CA TYR A 455 -11.51 -8.85 11.55
C TYR A 455 -12.78 -9.65 11.19
N GLY A 456 -12.93 -10.86 11.74
CA GLY A 456 -14.12 -11.69 11.56
C GLY A 456 -14.15 -12.46 10.24
N ILE A 457 -13.07 -12.43 9.45
CA ILE A 457 -12.97 -13.18 8.20
C ILE A 457 -12.61 -14.63 8.54
N ARG A 458 -13.52 -15.54 8.21
CA ARG A 458 -13.32 -16.98 8.45
C ARG A 458 -12.44 -17.59 7.36
N PRO A 459 -11.55 -18.55 7.67
CA PRO A 459 -10.74 -19.25 6.68
C PRO A 459 -11.54 -19.83 5.51
N GLU A 460 -12.76 -20.32 5.76
CA GLU A 460 -13.63 -20.86 4.71
C GLU A 460 -14.09 -19.81 3.70
N GLU A 461 -14.27 -18.55 4.13
CA GLU A 461 -14.66 -17.47 3.25
C GLU A 461 -13.51 -17.14 2.28
N PHE A 462 -12.29 -17.03 2.81
CA PHE A 462 -11.12 -16.80 1.99
C PHE A 462 -10.83 -17.99 1.07
N ARG A 463 -10.97 -19.22 1.57
CA ARG A 463 -10.89 -20.46 0.76
C ARG A 463 -11.83 -20.43 -0.44
N ARG A 464 -13.10 -20.04 -0.25
CA ARG A 464 -14.08 -19.95 -1.33
C ARG A 464 -13.68 -18.92 -2.39
N VAL A 465 -13.14 -17.78 -1.97
CA VAL A 465 -12.71 -16.74 -2.92
C VAL A 465 -11.47 -17.19 -3.70
N LEU A 466 -10.48 -17.81 -3.05
CA LEU A 466 -9.30 -18.37 -3.72
C LEU A 466 -9.66 -19.42 -4.78
N THR A 467 -10.81 -20.09 -4.67
CA THR A 467 -11.30 -21.09 -5.63
C THR A 467 -12.54 -20.66 -6.41
N SER A 468 -12.85 -19.35 -6.45
CA SER A 468 -14.11 -18.85 -7.00
C SER A 468 -14.19 -18.90 -8.53
N ASN A 469 -13.04 -18.78 -9.21
CA ASN A 469 -12.95 -18.86 -10.66
C ASN A 469 -11.85 -19.87 -11.07
N PRO A 470 -12.16 -20.94 -11.81
CA PRO A 470 -11.17 -21.91 -12.26
C PRO A 470 -10.20 -21.35 -13.31
N ASP A 471 -10.61 -20.34 -14.08
CA ASP A 471 -9.79 -19.73 -15.14
C ASP A 471 -8.74 -18.74 -14.60
N VAL A 472 -8.80 -18.43 -13.30
CA VAL A 472 -7.88 -17.49 -12.64
C VAL A 472 -7.12 -18.20 -11.53
N ASN A 473 -5.80 -18.29 -11.69
CA ASN A 473 -4.88 -18.86 -10.73
C ASN A 473 -4.69 -17.93 -9.53
N THR A 474 -5.47 -18.15 -8.48
CA THR A 474 -5.48 -17.30 -7.28
C THR A 474 -4.74 -17.98 -6.13
N SER A 475 -3.74 -17.28 -5.58
CA SER A 475 -2.91 -17.74 -4.46
C SER A 475 -2.67 -16.62 -3.44
N ALA A 476 -2.38 -16.98 -2.19
CA ALA A 476 -2.03 -16.06 -1.11
C ALA A 476 -0.61 -16.33 -0.59
N ILE A 477 0.14 -15.26 -0.29
CA ILE A 477 1.45 -15.28 0.35
C ILE A 477 1.36 -14.47 1.63
N PHE A 478 1.55 -15.14 2.77
CA PHE A 478 1.53 -14.51 4.07
C PHE A 478 2.93 -13.99 4.43
N LEU A 479 3.05 -12.66 4.55
CA LEU A 479 4.31 -11.95 4.81
C LEU A 479 4.47 -11.53 6.28
N GLY A 480 3.44 -11.74 7.10
CA GLY A 480 3.44 -11.53 8.53
C GLY A 480 2.74 -12.68 9.23
N SER A 481 2.99 -12.81 10.53
CA SER A 481 2.27 -13.73 11.41
C SER A 481 2.34 -13.20 12.84
N LEU A 482 1.24 -13.24 13.58
CA LEU A 482 1.27 -13.08 15.03
C LEU A 482 1.24 -14.47 15.66
N GLY A 483 2.40 -14.96 16.11
CA GLY A 483 2.56 -16.35 16.52
C GLY A 483 2.49 -17.31 15.33
N ASP A 484 1.65 -18.32 15.43
CA ASP A 484 1.46 -19.39 14.43
C ASP A 484 0.26 -19.17 13.49
N GLN A 485 -0.32 -17.97 13.49
CA GLN A 485 -1.55 -17.66 12.74
C GLN A 485 -1.43 -17.93 11.23
N ALA A 486 -0.32 -17.54 10.60
CA ALA A 486 -0.12 -17.75 9.18
C ALA A 486 -0.06 -19.23 8.80
N ASP A 487 0.59 -20.05 9.63
CA ASP A 487 0.69 -21.49 9.42
C ASP A 487 -0.69 -22.16 9.60
N ARG A 488 -1.40 -21.86 10.69
CA ARG A 488 -2.77 -22.38 10.95
C ARG A 488 -3.77 -21.98 9.87
N LEU A 489 -3.67 -20.76 9.35
CA LEU A 489 -4.52 -20.31 8.24
C LEU A 489 -4.15 -21.06 6.96
N SER A 490 -2.86 -21.21 6.65
CA SER A 490 -2.40 -21.92 5.46
C SER A 490 -2.81 -23.40 5.45
N GLU A 491 -2.87 -24.07 6.61
CA GLU A 491 -3.34 -25.46 6.73
C GLU A 491 -4.83 -25.63 6.38
N GLN A 492 -5.63 -24.58 6.53
CA GLN A 492 -7.08 -24.60 6.25
C GLN A 492 -7.42 -24.17 4.81
N LEU A 493 -6.43 -23.66 4.07
CA LEU A 493 -6.58 -23.21 2.69
C LEU A 493 -6.22 -24.34 1.70
N PRO A 494 -6.63 -24.22 0.42
CA PRO A 494 -6.39 -25.27 -0.56
C PRO A 494 -4.88 -25.45 -0.79
N SER A 495 -4.44 -26.71 -0.82
CA SER A 495 -3.04 -27.05 -1.09
C SER A 495 -2.55 -26.39 -2.39
N GLY A 496 -1.38 -25.76 -2.33
CA GLY A 496 -0.77 -25.05 -3.46
C GLY A 496 -1.36 -23.66 -3.75
N ARG A 497 -2.31 -23.16 -2.94
CA ARG A 497 -2.89 -21.81 -3.06
C ARG A 497 -2.54 -20.88 -1.90
N SER A 498 -1.81 -21.34 -0.89
CA SER A 498 -1.33 -20.50 0.22
C SER A 498 0.12 -20.81 0.56
N PHE A 499 0.89 -19.78 0.88
CA PHE A 499 2.31 -19.88 1.19
C PHE A 499 2.67 -18.95 2.34
N VAL A 500 3.46 -19.41 3.31
CA VAL A 500 4.01 -18.57 4.37
C VAL A 500 5.42 -18.14 3.99
N CYS A 501 5.67 -16.82 3.92
CA CYS A 501 6.94 -16.26 3.47
C CYS A 501 7.43 -15.13 4.39
N LEU A 502 8.05 -15.52 5.51
CA LEU A 502 8.71 -14.58 6.42
C LEU A 502 10.16 -14.22 6.01
N ASP A 503 10.72 -14.95 5.02
CA ASP A 503 12.02 -14.67 4.41
C ASP A 503 11.85 -14.55 2.88
N LEU A 504 12.06 -13.32 2.36
CA LEU A 504 11.88 -13.01 0.94
C LEU A 504 12.82 -13.79 0.01
N LYS A 505 13.89 -14.41 0.52
CA LYS A 505 14.71 -15.35 -0.27
C LYS A 505 13.88 -16.49 -0.87
N LYS A 506 12.73 -16.81 -0.28
CA LYS A 506 11.82 -17.87 -0.74
C LYS A 506 10.82 -17.39 -1.80
N ILE A 507 10.60 -16.08 -1.98
CA ILE A 507 9.62 -15.56 -2.95
C ILE A 507 9.83 -16.11 -4.37
N PRO A 508 11.05 -16.14 -4.95
CA PRO A 508 11.23 -16.67 -6.30
C PRO A 508 10.78 -18.13 -6.44
N GLN A 509 11.02 -18.95 -5.41
CA GLN A 509 10.59 -20.36 -5.39
C GLN A 509 9.07 -20.49 -5.27
N ILE A 510 8.45 -19.65 -4.43
CA ILE A 510 6.98 -19.60 -4.27
C ILE A 510 6.32 -19.18 -5.59
N LEU A 511 6.80 -18.10 -6.23
CA LEU A 511 6.29 -17.65 -7.52
C LEU A 511 6.49 -18.71 -8.61
N GLN A 512 7.62 -19.43 -8.60
CA GLN A 512 7.82 -20.56 -9.50
C GLN A 512 6.77 -21.65 -9.30
N GLN A 513 6.41 -21.97 -8.05
CA GLN A 513 5.37 -22.95 -7.74
C GLN A 513 3.99 -22.46 -8.22
N ILE A 514 3.66 -21.19 -7.97
CA ILE A 514 2.39 -20.57 -8.41
C ILE A 514 2.27 -20.58 -9.94
N PHE A 515 3.31 -20.17 -10.66
CA PHE A 515 3.27 -20.16 -12.13
C PHE A 515 3.24 -21.57 -12.73
N ARG A 516 3.79 -22.58 -12.04
CA ARG A 516 3.73 -23.98 -12.51
C ARG A 516 2.41 -24.65 -12.20
N SER A 517 1.80 -24.38 -11.04
CA SER A 517 0.51 -24.99 -10.67
C SER A 517 -0.60 -24.54 -11.62
N GLY A 518 -0.57 -23.28 -12.06
CA GLY A 518 -1.51 -22.76 -13.05
C GLY A 518 -1.34 -23.28 -14.47
N MET A 519 -0.22 -23.93 -14.79
CA MET A 519 0.04 -24.57 -16.09
C MET A 519 -0.38 -26.06 -16.13
N LEU A 520 -0.75 -26.64 -14.99
CA LEU A 520 -1.11 -28.06 -14.83
C LEU A 520 -2.61 -28.29 -14.59
N SER A 521 -3.38 -27.22 -14.40
CA SER A 521 -4.82 -27.25 -14.08
C SER A 521 -5.70 -27.07 -15.30
#